data_AF-A0A1K1T3R2-F1
#
_entry.id   AF-A0A1K1T3R2-F1
#
_cell.length_a   1.000
_cell.length_b   1.000
_cell.length_c   1.000
_cell.angle_alpha   90.00
_cell.angle_beta   90.00
_cell.angle_gamma   90.00
#
_symmetry.space_group_name_H-M   'P 1'
#
loop_
_entity.id
_entity.type
_entity.pdbx_description
1 polymer ?
#
loop_
_entity_poly.entity_id
_entity_poly.type
_entity_poly.pdbx_seq_one_letter_code
_entity_poly.pdbx_strand_id
1 'polypeptide(L)' 'MTVREAFAQEQSLLLALPDNPFPVEEHVAVKVGKTPYVRFDLNDYTVPHTHVRRTLTVRADLSQVRVFDGAEMIASHRRS' A
#
# COMPACT_ATOMS: atom_id res chain seq x y z
N MET A 1 -34.62 -5.87 -20.95
CA MET A 1 -33.29 -6.27 -20.45
C MET A 1 -32.90 -5.33 -19.33
N THR A 2 -32.64 -5.85 -18.15
CA THR A 2 -32.09 -5.10 -17.01
C THR A 2 -30.57 -5.03 -17.10
N VAL A 3 -29.94 -4.12 -16.36
CA VAL A 3 -28.46 -4.01 -16.30
C VAL A 3 -27.81 -5.34 -15.86
N ARG A 4 -28.44 -6.07 -14.94
CA ARG A 4 -27.96 -7.38 -14.47
C ARG A 4 -28.01 -8.44 -15.56
N GLU A 5 -29.08 -8.45 -16.36
CA GLU A 5 -29.23 -9.39 -17.48
C GLU A 5 -28.21 -9.14 -18.58
N ALA A 6 -27.98 -7.86 -18.93
CA ALA A 6 -26.95 -7.46 -19.89
C ALA A 6 -25.55 -7.92 -19.45
N PHE A 7 -25.20 -7.66 -18.18
CA PHE A 7 -23.92 -8.05 -17.61
C PHE A 7 -23.71 -9.57 -17.66
N ALA A 8 -24.72 -10.35 -17.28
CA ALA A 8 -24.62 -11.82 -17.29
C ALA A 8 -24.42 -12.37 -18.72
N GLN A 9 -25.00 -11.72 -19.74
CA GLN A 9 -24.81 -12.10 -21.14
C GLN A 9 -23.40 -11.78 -21.64
N GLU A 10 -22.83 -10.63 -21.25
CA GLU A 10 -21.53 -10.17 -21.73
C GLU A 10 -20.35 -10.72 -20.90
N GLN A 11 -20.57 -11.21 -19.69
CA GLN A 11 -19.51 -11.63 -18.75
C GLN A 11 -18.56 -12.68 -19.33
N SER A 12 -19.05 -13.62 -20.14
CA SER A 12 -18.21 -14.65 -20.78
C SER A 12 -17.33 -14.12 -21.92
N LEU A 13 -17.63 -12.92 -22.42
CA LEU A 13 -16.86 -12.23 -23.47
C LEU A 13 -15.77 -11.33 -22.88
N LEU A 14 -15.79 -11.07 -21.57
CA LEU A 14 -14.81 -10.24 -20.89
C LEU A 14 -13.50 -11.00 -20.68
N LEU A 15 -12.40 -10.25 -20.67
CA LEU A 15 -11.08 -10.79 -20.33
C LEU A 15 -10.99 -11.14 -18.85
N ALA A 16 -10.25 -12.20 -18.54
CA ALA A 16 -9.88 -12.51 -17.16
C ALA A 16 -9.07 -11.36 -16.56
N LEU A 17 -9.23 -11.13 -15.25
CA LEU A 17 -8.39 -10.19 -14.54
C LEU A 17 -6.92 -10.65 -14.59
N PRO A 18 -5.96 -9.72 -14.68
CA PRO A 18 -4.55 -10.08 -14.64
C PRO A 18 -4.20 -10.73 -13.29
N ASP A 19 -3.27 -11.69 -13.32
CA ASP A 19 -2.77 -12.35 -12.11
C ASP A 19 -2.14 -11.38 -11.11
N ASN A 20 -1.60 -10.26 -11.59
CA ASN A 20 -1.09 -9.18 -10.78
C ASN A 20 -2.06 -7.97 -10.84
N PRO A 21 -2.82 -7.71 -9.77
CA PRO A 21 -3.73 -6.58 -9.70
C PRO A 21 -2.99 -5.25 -9.85
N PHE A 22 -3.72 -4.23 -10.32
CA PHE A 22 -3.20 -2.87 -10.32
C PHE A 22 -2.94 -2.40 -8.88
N PRO A 23 -1.77 -1.81 -8.57
CA PRO A 23 -1.48 -1.32 -7.23
C PRO A 23 -2.38 -0.13 -6.91
N VAL A 24 -3.34 -0.34 -6.01
CA VAL A 24 -4.28 0.69 -5.53
C VAL A 24 -3.81 1.36 -4.22
N GLU A 25 -2.58 1.08 -3.82
CA GLU A 25 -1.95 1.65 -2.62
C GLU A 25 -1.18 2.94 -2.93
N GLU A 26 -1.20 3.89 -2.00
CA GLU A 26 -0.32 5.06 -2.04
C GLU A 26 1.12 4.61 -1.82
N HIS A 27 2.02 5.09 -2.68
CA HIS A 27 3.43 4.72 -2.64
C HIS A 27 4.29 5.98 -2.50
N VAL A 28 4.88 6.17 -1.32
CA VAL A 28 5.55 7.42 -0.94
C VAL A 28 6.93 7.18 -0.36
N ALA A 29 7.94 7.90 -0.87
CA ALA A 29 9.27 7.93 -0.26
C ALA A 29 9.27 8.85 0.97
N VAL A 30 9.72 8.34 2.11
CA VAL A 30 9.74 9.06 3.39
C VAL A 30 11.15 9.04 4.00
N LYS A 31 11.57 10.15 4.60
CA LYS A 31 12.85 10.22 5.30
C LYS A 31 12.67 9.88 6.78
N VAL A 32 13.40 8.88 7.26
CA VAL A 32 13.54 8.59 8.70
C VAL A 32 14.66 9.46 9.26
N GLY A 33 14.35 10.19 10.32
CA GLY A 33 15.32 11.02 11.03
C GLY A 33 16.23 10.21 11.96
N LYS A 34 16.67 10.86 13.04
CA LYS A 34 17.43 10.20 14.13
C LYS A 34 16.56 9.30 15.00
N THR A 35 15.25 9.57 15.05
CA THR A 35 14.26 8.81 15.79
C THR A 35 13.61 7.79 14.86
N PRO A 36 13.22 6.61 15.36
CA PRO A 36 12.73 5.50 14.54
C PRO A 36 11.25 5.67 14.18
N TYR A 37 10.91 6.79 13.55
CA TYR A 37 9.56 7.11 13.12
C TYR A 37 9.54 7.58 11.66
N VAL A 38 8.51 7.16 10.92
CA VAL A 38 8.13 7.73 9.63
C VAL A 38 6.81 8.47 9.79
N ARG A 39 6.69 9.63 9.14
CA ARG A 39 5.44 10.38 9.10
C ARG A 39 4.71 10.12 7.79
N PHE A 40 3.46 9.66 7.88
CA PHE A 40 2.56 9.46 6.74
C PHE A 40 1.15 9.89 7.14
N ASP A 41 0.48 10.65 6.28
CA ASP A 41 -0.90 11.12 6.52
C ASP A 41 -1.09 11.73 7.93
N LEU A 42 -0.17 12.62 8.31
CA LEU A 42 -0.10 13.29 9.62
C LEU A 42 0.15 12.38 10.84
N ASN A 43 0.22 11.06 10.65
CA ASN A 43 0.50 10.08 11.69
C ASN A 43 1.99 9.68 11.70
N ASP A 44 2.52 9.41 12.89
CA ASP A 44 3.87 8.85 13.05
C ASP A 44 3.79 7.33 13.28
N TYR A 45 4.51 6.57 12.47
CA TYR A 45 4.58 5.11 12.53
C TYR A 45 5.99 4.66 12.92
N THR A 46 6.09 3.72 13.86
CA THR A 46 7.37 3.20 14.33
C THR A 46 8.02 2.29 13.29
N VAL A 47 9.33 2.39 13.15
CA VAL A 47 10.17 1.47 12.36
C VAL A 47 11.24 0.84 13.26
N PRO A 48 11.89 -0.26 12.86
CA PRO A 48 13.03 -0.79 13.62
C PRO A 48 14.13 0.26 13.75
N HIS A 49 14.73 0.38 14.95
CA HIS A 49 15.74 1.40 15.25
C HIS A 49 17.03 1.27 14.42
N THR A 50 17.24 0.13 13.78
CA THR A 50 18.34 -0.13 12.83
C THR A 50 18.15 0.59 11.49
N HIS A 51 16.95 1.11 11.19
CA HIS A 51 16.58 1.73 9.91
C HIS A 51 16.41 3.26 10.02
N VAL A 52 17.17 3.91 10.91
CA VAL A 52 17.20 5.37 11.07
C VAL A 52 18.12 6.06 10.07
N ARG A 53 17.93 7.36 9.85
CA ARG A 53 18.73 8.19 8.93
C ARG A 53 18.77 7.66 7.48
N ARG A 54 17.65 7.08 7.03
CA ARG A 54 17.48 6.48 5.70
C ARG A 54 16.23 7.02 5.02
N THR A 55 16.17 6.86 3.70
CA THR A 55 14.93 7.04 2.95
C THR A 55 14.28 5.66 2.84
N LEU A 56 13.06 5.55 3.33
CA LEU A 56 12.24 4.35 3.27
C LEU A 56 11.04 4.60 2.36
N THR A 57 10.32 3.53 2.10
CA THR A 57 9.13 3.55 1.27
C THR A 57 7.91 3.20 2.10
N VAL A 58 6.92 4.08 2.16
CA VAL A 58 5.60 3.76 2.68
C VAL A 58 4.71 3.29 1.55
N ARG A 59 4.03 2.17 1.76
CA ARG A 59 2.92 1.69 0.94
C ARG A 59 1.68 1.59 1.81
N ALA A 60 0.66 2.36 1.49
CA ALA A 60 -0.52 2.50 2.32
C ALA A 60 -1.81 2.31 1.53
N ASP A 61 -2.71 1.50 2.06
CA ASP A 61 -4.09 1.39 1.60
C ASP A 61 -5.02 2.00 2.66
N LEU A 62 -6.33 1.77 2.53
CA LEU A 62 -7.33 2.28 3.48
C LEU A 62 -7.26 1.62 4.86
N SER A 63 -6.59 0.46 4.98
CA SER A 63 -6.57 -0.38 6.18
C SER A 63 -5.20 -0.45 6.85
N GLN A 64 -4.12 -0.33 6.09
CA GLN A 64 -2.77 -0.59 6.56
C GLN A 64 -1.74 0.38 5.99
N VAL A 65 -0.69 0.62 6.77
CA VAL A 65 0.53 1.35 6.40
C VAL A 65 1.70 0.39 6.56
N ARG A 66 2.35 0.04 5.44
CA ARG A 66 3.52 -0.85 5.38
C ARG A 66 4.76 -0.03 5.03
N VAL A 67 5.87 -0.28 5.70
CA VAL A 67 7.14 0.42 5.50
C VAL A 67 8.17 -0.55 4.95
N PHE A 68 8.87 -0.13 3.91
CA PHE A 68 9.85 -0.93 3.19
C PHE A 68 11.23 -0.25 3.16
N ASP A 69 12.30 -1.05 3.30
CA ASP A 69 13.66 -0.70 2.90
C ASP A 69 13.97 -1.47 1.59
N GLY A 70 13.93 -0.76 0.47
CA GLY A 70 13.95 -1.39 -0.86
C GLY A 70 12.75 -2.32 -1.08
N ALA A 71 13.01 -3.62 -1.20
CA ALA A 71 11.98 -4.64 -1.39
C ALA A 71 11.55 -5.32 -0.07
N GLU A 72 12.27 -5.10 1.02
CA GLU A 72 12.01 -5.74 2.31
C GLU A 72 11.00 -4.93 3.11
N MET A 73 9.92 -5.58 3.59
CA MET A 73 8.98 -4.96 4.50
C MET A 73 9.53 -5.02 5.93
N ILE A 74 9.73 -3.86 6.56
CA ILE A 74 10.35 -3.75 7.88
C ILE A 74 9.36 -3.39 9.00
N ALA A 75 8.17 -2.88 8.65
CA ALA A 75 7.11 -2.57 9.59
C ALA A 75 5.73 -2.60 8.91
N SER A 76 4.69 -2.93 9.68
CA SER A 76 3.30 -2.89 9.23
C SER A 76 2.40 -2.44 10.38
N HIS A 77 1.53 -1.48 10.08
CA HIS A 77 0.62 -0.85 11.05
C HIS A 77 -0.78 -0.79 10.48
N ARG A 78 -1.78 -0.82 11.36
CA ARG A 78 -3.16 -0.49 10.97
C ARG A 78 -3.27 1.03 10.75
N ARG A 79 -3.98 1.45 9.70
CA ARG A 79 -4.32 2.86 9.46
C ARG A 79 -5.52 3.24 10.33
N SER A 80 -5.46 4.43 10.94
CA SER A 80 -6.46 4.99 11.87
C SER A 80 -6.81 6.42 11.51
#